data_AF-A0AB39HGU9-F1
#
_entry.id   AF-A0AB39HGU9-F1
#
_cell.length_a   1.000
_cell.length_b   1.000
_cell.length_c   1.000
_cell.angle_alpha   90.00
_cell.angle_beta   90.00
_cell.angle_gamma   90.00
#
_symmetry.space_group_name_H-M   'P 1'
#
loop_
_entity.id
_entity.type
_entity.pdbx_description
1 polymer ?
#
loop_
_entity_poly.entity_id
_entity_poly.type
_entity_poly.pdbx_seq_one_letter_code
_entity_poly.pdbx_strand_id
1 'polypeptide(L)'
;MDNQAIAVRFLFLGLAIKNLELDIEHVKKAPFKIKEPYLTGLERAHAKATEEIKHLKKIMYNKQIKIMATTRNKNFSHYIFHNGNQKEELSYYNYMIRKNVKEIMEELIYHTPTKEYSERL
;
A
#
# COMPACT_ATOMS: atom_id res chain seq x y z
N MET A 1 -3.88 -16.68 -0.61
CA MET A 1 -3.05 -15.68 -1.30
C MET A 1 -1.68 -16.28 -1.56
N ASP A 2 -1.23 -16.12 -2.80
CA ASP A 2 0.14 -16.40 -3.21
C ASP A 2 1.16 -15.55 -2.41
N ASN A 3 2.39 -16.03 -2.22
CA ASN A 3 3.42 -15.37 -1.43
C ASN A 3 3.84 -14.02 -2.05
N GLN A 4 3.86 -13.93 -3.38
CA GLN A 4 4.11 -12.68 -4.08
C GLN A 4 2.95 -11.69 -3.85
N ALA A 5 1.70 -12.16 -3.93
CA ALA A 5 0.53 -11.32 -3.63
C ALA A 5 0.56 -10.72 -2.21
N ILE A 6 1.00 -11.50 -1.20
CA ILE A 6 1.20 -11.02 0.18
C ILE A 6 2.24 -9.89 0.23
N ALA A 7 3.39 -10.08 -0.42
CA ALA A 7 4.44 -9.07 -0.45
C ALA A 7 4.04 -7.80 -1.20
N VAL A 8 3.33 -7.95 -2.32
CA VAL A 8 2.84 -6.82 -3.13
C VAL A 8 1.78 -6.02 -2.37
N ARG A 9 0.83 -6.69 -1.72
CA ARG A 9 -0.15 -6.01 -0.85
C ARG A 9 0.54 -5.27 0.29
N PHE A 10 1.51 -5.90 0.96
CA PHE A 10 2.31 -5.27 2.02
C PHE A 10 3.04 -4.01 1.51
N LEU A 11 3.67 -4.09 0.33
CA LEU A 11 4.37 -2.97 -0.30
C LEU A 11 3.41 -1.79 -0.56
N PHE A 12 2.30 -2.04 -1.24
CA PHE A 12 1.39 -0.95 -1.62
C PHE A 12 0.60 -0.39 -0.43
N LEU A 13 0.27 -1.20 0.58
CA LEU A 13 -0.25 -0.70 1.85
C LEU A 13 0.73 0.23 2.55
N GLY A 14 2.02 -0.12 2.59
CA GLY A 14 3.04 0.75 3.17
C GLY A 14 3.13 2.11 2.47
N LEU A 15 2.91 2.15 1.16
CA LEU A 15 2.80 3.41 0.41
C LEU A 15 1.49 4.15 0.69
N ALA A 16 0.37 3.44 0.79
CA ALA A 16 -0.93 4.04 1.12
C ALA A 16 -0.93 4.66 2.51
N ILE A 17 -0.31 4.02 3.52
CA ILE A 17 -0.15 4.57 4.87
C ILE A 17 0.59 5.90 4.84
N LYS A 18 1.73 5.98 4.13
CA LYS A 18 2.50 7.23 3.99
C LYS A 18 1.68 8.35 3.34
N ASN A 19 0.89 8.01 2.32
CA ASN A 19 0.01 8.98 1.68
C ASN A 19 -1.09 9.46 2.64
N LEU A 20 -1.75 8.54 3.35
CA LEU A 20 -2.77 8.87 4.34
C LEU A 20 -2.22 9.77 5.46
N GLU A 21 -1.01 9.50 5.96
CA GLU A 21 -0.34 10.35 6.95
C GLU A 21 -0.13 11.78 6.44
N LEU A 22 0.36 11.93 5.20
CA LEU A 22 0.52 13.25 4.58
C LEU A 22 -0.82 13.95 4.36
N ASP A 23 -1.83 13.23 3.88
CA ASP A 23 -3.16 13.79 3.62
C ASP A 23 -3.84 14.25 4.91
N ILE A 24 -3.72 13.49 6.00
CA ILE A 24 -4.20 13.88 7.33
C ILE A 24 -3.55 15.21 7.74
N GLU A 25 -2.23 15.35 7.60
CA GLU A 25 -1.52 16.58 7.95
C GLU A 25 -1.90 17.76 7.04
N HIS A 26 -2.14 17.53 5.76
CA HIS A 26 -2.63 18.56 4.84
C HIS A 26 -4.04 19.01 5.18
N VAL A 27 -4.96 18.09 5.47
CA VAL A 27 -6.36 18.41 5.82
C VAL A 27 -6.43 19.18 7.14
N LYS A 28 -5.60 18.84 8.13
CA LYS A 28 -5.48 19.62 9.38
C LYS A 28 -5.14 21.09 9.11
N LYS A 29 -4.23 21.36 8.15
CA LYS A 29 -3.75 22.70 7.79
C LYS A 29 -4.61 23.41 6.75
N ALA A 30 -5.46 22.69 6.04
CA ALA A 30 -6.27 23.24 4.95
C ALA A 30 -7.27 24.31 5.46
N PRO A 31 -7.65 25.28 4.61
CA PRO A 31 -8.58 26.36 4.96
C PRO A 31 -10.06 25.92 4.96
N PHE A 32 -10.35 24.69 5.38
CA PHE A 32 -11.72 24.20 5.54
C PHE A 32 -12.34 24.73 6.83
N LYS A 33 -13.63 25.09 6.77
CA LYS A 33 -14.39 25.56 7.93
C LYS A 33 -14.71 24.45 8.93
N ILE A 34 -14.93 23.23 8.44
CA ILE A 34 -15.25 22.04 9.24
C ILE A 34 -14.32 20.92 8.73
N LYS A 35 -13.43 20.41 9.59
CA LYS A 35 -12.37 19.46 9.19
C LYS A 35 -12.65 18.04 9.65
N GLU A 36 -13.38 17.92 10.75
CA GLU A 36 -13.63 16.69 11.49
C GLU A 36 -14.23 15.57 10.62
N PRO A 37 -15.21 15.82 9.71
CA PRO A 37 -15.76 14.76 8.86
C PRO A 37 -14.72 14.14 7.92
N TYR A 38 -13.80 14.94 7.40
CA TYR A 38 -12.75 14.49 6.49
C TYR A 38 -11.65 13.73 7.25
N LEU A 39 -11.20 14.30 8.38
CA LEU A 39 -10.17 13.69 9.24
C LEU A 39 -10.62 12.33 9.77
N THR A 40 -11.87 12.23 10.23
CA THR A 40 -12.42 10.97 10.77
C THR A 40 -12.35 9.83 9.74
N GLY A 41 -12.65 10.11 8.46
CA GLY A 41 -12.55 9.11 7.40
C GLY A 41 -11.10 8.65 7.14
N LEU A 42 -10.19 9.61 7.05
CA LEU A 42 -8.77 9.35 6.81
C LEU A 42 -8.10 8.61 7.97
N GLU A 43 -8.39 9.00 9.21
CA GLU A 43 -7.85 8.36 10.42
C GLU A 43 -8.35 6.92 10.56
N ARG A 44 -9.64 6.66 10.25
CA ARG A 44 -10.18 5.29 10.21
C ARG A 44 -9.50 4.45 9.11
N ALA A 45 -9.29 5.01 7.92
CA ALA A 45 -8.60 4.33 6.84
C ALA A 45 -7.14 3.99 7.22
N HIS A 46 -6.45 4.95 7.84
CA HIS A 46 -5.08 4.76 8.35
C HIS A 46 -5.00 3.67 9.42
N ALA A 47 -5.92 3.69 10.39
CA ALA A 47 -5.99 2.67 11.44
C ALA A 47 -6.17 1.26 10.85
N LYS A 48 -7.09 1.09 9.90
CA LYS A 48 -7.29 -0.20 9.21
C LYS A 48 -6.05 -0.65 8.45
N ALA A 49 -5.43 0.23 7.68
CA ALA A 49 -4.22 -0.08 6.94
C ALA A 49 -3.08 -0.50 7.87
N THR A 50 -2.97 0.16 9.03
CA THR A 50 -1.99 -0.14 10.06
C THR A 50 -2.24 -1.50 10.73
N GLU A 51 -3.49 -1.89 10.93
CA GLU A 51 -3.80 -3.23 11.42
C GLU A 51 -3.52 -4.31 10.37
N GLU A 52 -3.87 -4.06 9.11
CA GLU A 52 -3.60 -4.98 8.01
C GLU A 52 -2.09 -5.18 7.79
N ILE A 53 -1.30 -4.10 7.80
CA ILE A 53 0.15 -4.21 7.61
C ILE A 53 0.83 -4.98 8.77
N LYS A 54 0.33 -4.85 10.01
CA LYS A 54 0.79 -5.66 11.15
C LYS A 54 0.51 -7.14 10.91
N HIS A 55 -0.69 -7.47 10.44
CA HIS A 55 -1.06 -8.84 10.12
C HIS A 55 -0.19 -9.43 9.00
N LEU A 56 -0.02 -8.70 7.90
CA LEU A 56 0.83 -9.11 6.78
C LEU A 56 2.29 -9.26 7.21
N LYS A 57 2.81 -8.38 8.06
CA LYS A 57 4.18 -8.50 8.59
C LYS A 57 4.39 -9.81 9.34
N LYS A 58 3.41 -10.25 10.15
CA LYS A 58 3.44 -11.55 10.84
C LYS A 58 3.44 -12.72 9.85
N ILE A 59 2.60 -12.65 8.82
CA ILE A 59 2.55 -13.68 7.77
C ILE A 59 3.89 -13.74 7.03
N MET A 60 4.43 -12.60 6.63
CA MET A 60 5.70 -12.52 5.90
C MET A 60 6.85 -13.08 6.73
N TYR A 61 6.90 -12.77 8.03
CA TYR A 61 7.91 -13.33 8.93
C TYR A 61 7.82 -14.86 8.98
N ASN A 62 6.62 -15.41 9.22
CA ASN A 62 6.41 -16.85 9.33
C ASN A 62 6.73 -17.60 8.03
N LYS A 63 6.50 -16.97 6.88
CA LYS A 63 6.75 -17.54 5.56
C LYS A 63 8.11 -17.18 4.96
N GLN A 64 8.97 -16.48 5.72
CA GLN A 64 10.27 -15.99 5.24
C GLN A 64 10.18 -15.15 3.95
N ILE A 65 9.10 -14.38 3.82
CA ILE A 65 8.87 -13.47 2.71
C ILE A 65 9.53 -12.13 2.99
N LYS A 66 10.23 -11.56 2.01
CA LYS A 66 10.75 -10.19 2.10
C LYS A 66 10.51 -9.46 0.78
N ILE A 67 10.31 -8.15 0.85
CA ILE A 67 10.29 -7.29 -0.33
C ILE A 67 11.08 -6.02 -0.03
N MET A 68 11.98 -5.64 -0.93
CA MET A 68 12.89 -4.50 -0.74
C MET A 68 12.93 -3.66 -2.00
N ALA A 69 12.82 -2.34 -1.87
CA ALA A 69 13.05 -1.42 -2.97
C ALA A 69 14.55 -1.36 -3.31
N THR A 70 14.90 -1.37 -4.59
CA THR A 70 16.29 -1.35 -5.04
C THR A 70 16.64 -0.04 -5.74
N THR A 71 15.98 0.23 -6.85
CA THR A 71 16.25 1.41 -7.67
C THR A 71 14.95 2.04 -8.14
N ARG A 72 15.00 3.35 -8.41
CA ARG A 72 13.87 4.10 -8.93
C ARG A 72 14.36 5.07 -9.98
N ASN A 73 13.64 5.17 -11.08
CA ASN A 73 13.84 6.17 -12.10
C ASN A 73 12.51 6.89 -12.40
N LYS A 74 12.50 7.74 -13.44
CA LYS A 74 11.32 8.53 -13.82
C LYS A 74 10.10 7.66 -14.16
N ASN A 75 10.32 6.50 -14.75
CA ASN A 75 9.28 5.65 -15.30
C ASN A 75 8.96 4.43 -14.43
N PHE A 76 9.96 3.89 -13.73
CA PHE A 76 9.88 2.62 -13.01
C PHE A 76 10.40 2.71 -11.57
N SER A 77 9.86 1.84 -10.72
CA SER A 77 10.44 1.48 -9.42
C SER A 77 10.66 -0.04 -9.39
N HIS A 78 11.86 -0.43 -8.99
CA HIS A 78 12.30 -1.82 -8.93
C HIS A 78 12.32 -2.32 -7.49
N TYR A 79 11.95 -3.59 -7.33
CA TYR A 79 11.90 -4.28 -6.05
C TYR A 79 12.47 -5.69 -6.20
N ILE A 80 13.07 -6.21 -5.13
CA ILE A 80 13.41 -7.62 -5.03
C ILE A 80 12.45 -8.26 -4.04
N PHE A 81 11.73 -9.28 -4.52
CA PHE A 81 10.92 -10.17 -3.72
C PHE A 81 11.73 -11.43 -3.37
N HIS A 82 11.66 -11.83 -2.11
CA HIS A 82 12.26 -13.05 -1.60
C HIS A 82 11.18 -13.98 -1.08
N ASN A 83 11.27 -15.25 -1.46
CA ASN A 83 10.48 -16.34 -0.94
C ASN A 83 11.42 -17.47 -0.49
N GLY A 84 11.84 -17.43 0.78
CA GLY A 84 12.94 -18.27 1.26
C GLY A 84 14.24 -17.96 0.50
N ASN A 85 14.76 -18.96 -0.23
CA ASN A 85 15.99 -18.83 -1.02
C ASN A 85 15.77 -18.31 -2.44
N GLN A 86 14.52 -18.29 -2.93
CA GLN A 86 14.19 -17.79 -4.25
C GLN A 86 14.13 -16.26 -4.23
N LYS A 87 14.60 -15.65 -5.31
CA LYS A 87 14.58 -14.20 -5.53
C LYS A 87 13.95 -13.91 -6.87
N GLU A 88 13.10 -12.89 -6.89
CA GLU A 88 12.45 -12.42 -8.11
C GLU A 88 12.54 -10.89 -8.16
N GLU A 89 12.80 -10.37 -9.35
CA GLU A 89 12.79 -8.94 -9.60
C GLU A 89 11.41 -8.49 -10.05
N LEU A 90 10.87 -7.49 -9.36
CA LEU A 90 9.59 -6.87 -9.70
C LEU A 90 9.84 -5.44 -10.17
N SER A 91 9.31 -5.11 -11.35
CA SER A 91 9.42 -3.78 -11.93
C SER A 91 8.03 -3.22 -12.15
N TYR A 92 7.73 -2.08 -11.51
CA TYR A 92 6.43 -1.42 -11.67
C TYR A 92 6.60 -0.08 -12.34
N TYR A 93 5.74 0.20 -13.33
CA TYR A 93 5.56 1.55 -13.82
C TYR A 93 5.07 2.44 -12.66
N ASN A 94 5.67 3.62 -12.50
CA ASN A 94 5.30 4.55 -11.44
C ASN A 94 3.81 4.96 -11.51
N TYR A 95 3.23 4.97 -12.72
CA TYR A 95 1.79 5.16 -12.92
C TYR A 95 0.95 4.03 -12.28
N MET A 96 1.36 2.77 -12.46
CA MET A 96 0.67 1.61 -11.90
C MET A 96 0.77 1.58 -10.37
N ILE A 97 1.91 1.98 -9.79
CA ILE A 97 2.04 2.14 -8.34
C ILE A 97 1.01 3.14 -7.82
N ARG A 98 0.90 4.31 -8.44
CA ARG A 98 -0.10 5.33 -8.06
C ARG A 98 -1.53 4.79 -8.16
N LYS A 99 -1.82 4.05 -9.24
CA LYS A 99 -3.12 3.41 -9.45
C LYS A 99 -3.44 2.41 -8.33
N ASN A 100 -2.50 1.50 -8.01
CA ASN A 100 -2.69 0.51 -6.95
C ASN A 100 -2.86 1.16 -5.57
N VAL A 101 -2.08 2.19 -5.27
CA VAL A 101 -2.21 2.92 -4.01
C VAL A 101 -3.57 3.63 -3.92
N LYS A 102 -4.03 4.24 -5.01
CA LYS A 102 -5.37 4.83 -5.08
C LYS A 102 -6.47 3.80 -4.78
N GLU A 103 -6.41 2.63 -5.42
CA GLU A 103 -7.41 1.56 -5.22
C GLU A 103 -7.43 1.06 -3.77
N ILE A 104 -6.24 0.91 -3.14
CA ILE A 104 -6.14 0.56 -1.71
C ILE A 104 -6.75 1.65 -0.83
N MET A 105 -6.47 2.93 -1.11
CA MET A 105 -7.07 4.04 -0.35
C MET A 105 -8.59 4.06 -0.50
N GLU A 106 -9.12 3.83 -1.70
CA GLU A 106 -10.56 3.73 -1.96
C GLU A 106 -11.20 2.58 -1.18
N GLU A 107 -10.57 1.40 -1.16
CA GLU A 107 -11.00 0.25 -0.36
C GLU A 107 -11.06 0.60 1.14
N LEU A 108 -10.00 1.22 1.67
CA LEU A 108 -9.89 1.55 3.10
C LEU A 108 -10.92 2.60 3.55
N ILE A 109 -11.15 3.61 2.70
CA ILE A 109 -12.07 4.74 2.95
C ILE A 109 -13.52 4.30 2.77
N TYR A 110 -13.85 3.71 1.62
CA TYR A 110 -15.23 3.43 1.21
C TYR A 110 -15.70 2.02 1.59
N HIS A 111 -14.83 1.15 2.10
CA HIS A 111 -15.13 -0.26 2.39
C HIS A 111 -15.58 -1.04 1.15
N THR A 112 -15.17 -0.59 -0.04
CA THR A 112 -15.51 -1.26 -1.30
C THR A 112 -14.52 -2.40 -1.54
N PRO A 113 -14.97 -3.65 -1.77
CA PRO A 113 -14.06 -4.73 -2.10
C PRO A 113 -13.28 -4.44 -3.39
N THR A 114 -11.97 -4.63 -3.35
CA THR A 114 -11.05 -4.43 -4.48
C THR A 114 -11.43 -5.38 -5.62
N LYS A 115 -11.53 -4.86 -6.85
CA LYS A 115 -11.65 -5.73 -8.05
C LYS A 115 -10.31 -6.43 -8.28
N GLU A 116 -10.34 -7.74 -8.51
CA GLU A 116 -9.18 -8.65 -8.51
C GLU A 116 -7.95 -8.15 -9.31
N TYR A 117 -6.76 -8.36 -8.73
CA TYR A 117 -5.44 -7.98 -9.26
C TYR A 117 -4.95 -8.84 -10.45
N SER A 118 -5.83 -9.57 -11.14
CA SER A 118 -5.45 -10.71 -11.99
C SER A 118 -5.12 -10.41 -13.46
N GLU A 119 -5.16 -9.16 -13.95
CA GLU A 119 -5.05 -8.93 -15.40
C GLU A 119 -3.83 -8.18 -15.93
N ARG A 120 -2.88 -7.67 -15.13
CA ARG A 120 -1.87 -6.72 -15.68
C ARG A 120 -0.48 -6.84 -15.06
N LEU A 121 0.16 -7.98 -15.30
CA LEU A 121 1.62 -8.02 -15.47
C LEU A 121 1.98 -7.38 -16.82
#